data_AF-A0A0D1E5X9-F1
#
_entry.id   AF-A0A0D1E5X9-F1
#
_cell.length_a   1.000
_cell.length_b   1.000
_cell.length_c   1.000
_cell.angle_alpha   90.00
_cell.angle_beta   90.00
_cell.angle_gamma   90.00
#
_symmetry.space_group_name_H-M   'P 1'
#
loop_
_entity.id
_entity.type
_entity.pdbx_description
1 polymer ?
#
loop_
_entity_poly.entity_id
_entity_poly.type
_entity_poly.pdbx_seq_one_letter_code
_entity_poly.pdbx_strand_id
1 'polypeptide(L)'
;MISALILSFALFAFLRLCVSMTLHTRSDTAFGLISHDVAYHLLCDQGTSLPLSPSVPRACFETRWYIASSLSNPIPAKMDGFIDGSGKRFMLEPDAVVTLKNYEIHVNHQKEKAIKEQDQSCVDVVVYLLPERESTVRESWCPGQSHPIVL
;
A
#
# COMPACT_ATOMS: atom_id res chain seq x y z
N MET A 1 52.77 48.94 33.62
CA MET A 1 51.51 48.97 34.39
C MET A 1 50.54 48.06 33.65
N ILE A 2 50.58 46.75 33.88
CA ILE A 2 49.87 46.00 34.94
C ILE A 2 48.35 46.08 34.78
N SER A 3 47.80 44.90 34.45
CA SER A 3 46.53 44.32 34.87
C SER A 3 45.19 44.72 34.24
N ALA A 4 44.58 43.64 33.72
CA ALA A 4 43.20 43.20 33.96
C ALA A 4 42.07 43.91 33.21
N LEU A 5 41.39 43.16 32.34
CA LEU A 5 40.11 42.56 32.75
C LEU A 5 39.71 41.45 31.78
N ILE A 6 39.46 40.27 32.34
CA ILE A 6 38.72 39.17 31.72
C ILE A 6 37.24 39.56 31.70
N LEU A 7 36.56 39.41 30.57
CA LEU A 7 35.12 39.17 30.58
C LEU A 7 34.72 38.28 29.40
N SER A 8 34.51 37.01 29.72
CA SER A 8 33.83 36.01 28.90
C SER A 8 32.36 36.42 28.73
N PHE A 9 31.87 36.50 27.49
CA PHE A 9 30.45 36.26 27.20
C PHE A 9 30.32 35.49 25.89
N ALA A 10 30.14 34.17 26.04
CA ALA A 10 29.67 33.30 24.99
C ALA A 10 28.22 33.68 24.66
N LEU A 11 27.99 34.36 23.53
CA LEU A 11 26.67 34.44 22.94
C LEU A 11 26.52 33.33 21.90
N PHE A 12 26.03 32.20 22.38
CA PHE A 12 25.41 31.18 21.55
C PHE A 12 24.14 31.76 20.92
N ALA A 13 24.27 32.37 19.74
CA ALA A 13 23.14 32.68 18.88
C ALA A 13 22.71 31.42 18.12
N PHE A 14 22.11 30.47 18.84
CA PHE A 14 21.27 29.42 18.24
C PHE A 14 19.95 30.07 17.80
N LEU A 15 19.93 30.71 16.63
CA LEU A 15 18.68 31.07 15.96
C LEU A 15 18.43 30.14 14.77
N ARG A 16 17.76 29.04 15.11
CA ARG A 16 16.58 28.49 14.43
C ARG A 16 16.57 28.59 12.90
N LEU A 17 17.24 27.63 12.27
CA LEU A 17 16.76 27.06 11.01
C LEU A 17 15.41 26.37 11.30
N CYS A 18 14.31 27.11 11.18
CA CYS A 18 13.02 26.50 10.89
C CYS A 18 13.10 25.98 9.44
N VAL A 19 13.74 24.83 9.26
CA VAL A 19 13.44 23.98 8.11
C VAL A 19 11.99 23.57 8.33
N SER A 20 11.07 24.25 7.64
CA SER A 20 9.74 23.71 7.38
C SER A 20 9.95 22.38 6.67
N MET A 21 10.06 21.31 7.45
CA MET A 21 9.74 19.98 6.97
C MET A 21 8.24 20.01 6.68
N THR A 22 7.89 20.42 5.46
CA THR A 22 6.68 19.93 4.83
C THR A 22 6.82 18.42 4.76
N LEU A 23 6.43 17.76 5.85
CA LEU A 23 5.96 16.39 5.84
C LEU A 23 4.69 16.42 4.99
N HIS A 24 4.84 16.51 3.67
CA HIS A 24 3.79 16.06 2.76
C HIS A 24 3.58 14.61 3.15
N THR A 25 2.50 14.37 3.88
CA THR A 25 2.06 13.03 4.20
C THR A 25 2.01 12.28 2.89
N ARG A 26 2.90 11.30 2.74
CA ARG A 26 3.08 10.37 1.61
C ARG A 26 1.78 9.65 1.17
N SER A 27 0.67 9.94 1.87
CA SER A 27 -0.69 9.44 1.70
C SER A 27 -1.44 10.06 0.53
N ASP A 28 -1.15 11.29 0.11
CA ASP A 28 -1.99 11.98 -0.89
C ASP A 28 -1.86 11.37 -2.30
N THR A 29 -0.76 10.67 -2.58
CA THR A 29 -0.49 10.08 -3.90
C THR A 29 -0.84 8.59 -4.00
N ALA A 30 -1.29 7.98 -2.92
CA ALA A 30 -1.65 6.56 -2.87
C ALA A 30 -3.16 6.31 -3.07
N PHE A 31 -3.91 7.33 -3.52
CA PHE A 31 -5.32 7.22 -3.87
C PHE A 31 -6.19 6.57 -2.78
N GLY A 32 -6.00 6.95 -1.53
CA GLY A 32 -6.77 6.43 -0.40
C GLY A 32 -6.13 5.24 0.33
N LEU A 33 -5.15 4.56 -0.28
CA LEU A 33 -4.45 3.46 0.40
C LEU A 33 -3.69 3.96 1.63
N ILE A 34 -3.88 3.25 2.75
CA ILE A 34 -3.33 3.64 4.05
C ILE A 34 -2.02 2.88 4.28
N SER A 35 -0.94 3.58 4.62
CA SER A 35 0.28 2.92 5.07
C SER A 35 0.08 2.38 6.48
N HIS A 36 -0.07 1.05 6.59
CA HIS A 36 -0.37 0.38 7.85
C HIS A 36 0.21 -1.05 7.84
N ASP A 37 1.50 -1.15 8.12
CA ASP A 37 2.30 -2.39 8.10
C ASP A 37 1.61 -3.58 8.79
N VAL A 38 1.19 -3.40 10.04
CA VAL A 38 0.54 -4.45 10.83
C VAL A 38 -0.76 -4.94 10.19
N ALA A 39 -1.57 -4.05 9.59
CA ALA A 39 -2.84 -4.42 9.00
C ALA A 39 -2.63 -5.19 7.70
N TYR A 40 -1.67 -4.76 6.88
CA TYR A 40 -1.25 -5.51 5.69
C TYR A 40 -0.82 -6.93 6.07
N HIS A 41 0.13 -7.07 7.01
CA HIS A 41 0.66 -8.38 7.39
C HIS A 41 -0.40 -9.27 8.04
N LEU A 42 -1.30 -8.70 8.85
CA LEU A 42 -2.45 -9.42 9.40
C LEU A 42 -3.36 -9.93 8.29
N LEU A 43 -3.54 -9.22 7.18
CA LEU A 43 -4.50 -9.59 6.13
C LEU A 43 -3.89 -10.43 5.01
N CYS A 44 -2.60 -10.28 4.72
CA CYS A 44 -1.94 -10.82 3.53
C CYS A 44 -0.89 -11.90 3.83
N ASP A 45 -0.28 -11.90 5.02
CA ASP A 45 0.85 -12.78 5.34
C ASP A 45 0.49 -13.87 6.36
N GLN A 46 -0.80 -14.03 6.69
CA GLN A 46 -1.23 -15.11 7.55
C GLN A 46 -1.01 -16.45 6.85
N GLY A 47 -0.01 -17.19 7.33
CA GLY A 47 0.02 -18.64 7.16
C GLY A 47 -1.28 -19.25 7.68
N THR A 48 -1.65 -20.39 7.10
CA THR A 48 -2.86 -21.17 7.40
C THR A 48 -3.20 -21.16 8.90
N SER A 49 -4.30 -20.50 9.31
CA SER A 49 -5.25 -20.92 10.37
C SER A 49 -5.85 -19.84 11.28
N LEU A 50 -5.65 -18.54 11.06
CA LEU A 50 -6.42 -17.52 11.81
C LEU A 50 -7.58 -17.00 10.95
N PRO A 51 -8.82 -17.47 11.16
CA PRO A 51 -9.96 -16.86 10.51
C PRO A 51 -10.12 -15.44 11.05
N LEU A 52 -9.73 -14.45 10.25
CA LEU A 52 -10.15 -13.08 10.46
C LEU A 52 -11.66 -13.05 10.23
N SER A 53 -12.42 -12.86 11.31
CA SER A 53 -13.87 -12.71 11.24
C SER A 53 -14.22 -11.23 11.45
N PRO A 54 -14.93 -10.58 10.50
CA PRO A 54 -15.35 -11.11 9.20
C PRO A 54 -14.19 -11.16 8.20
N SER A 55 -14.24 -12.15 7.30
CA SER A 55 -13.26 -12.31 6.24
C SER A 55 -13.58 -11.32 5.12
N VAL A 56 -12.83 -10.22 5.05
CA VAL A 56 -13.02 -9.18 4.03
C VAL A 56 -12.42 -9.64 2.70
N PRO A 57 -13.17 -9.61 1.59
CA PRO A 57 -12.61 -9.90 0.28
C PRO A 57 -11.51 -8.92 -0.09
N ARG A 58 -10.41 -9.41 -0.67
CA ARG A 58 -9.21 -8.61 -0.96
C ARG A 58 -8.27 -9.36 -1.88
N ALA A 59 -7.34 -8.66 -2.50
CA ALA A 59 -6.17 -9.23 -3.13
C ALA A 59 -4.90 -8.55 -2.63
N CYS A 60 -3.83 -9.33 -2.44
CA CYS A 60 -2.55 -8.84 -1.97
C CYS A 60 -1.51 -8.93 -3.09
N PHE A 61 -0.70 -7.90 -3.22
CA PHE A 61 0.25 -7.72 -4.32
C PHE A 61 1.63 -7.37 -3.78
N GLU A 62 2.65 -7.81 -4.50
CA GLU A 62 4.04 -7.46 -4.24
C GLU A 62 4.68 -6.96 -5.54
N THR A 63 5.51 -5.94 -5.43
CA THR A 63 6.17 -5.36 -6.59
C THR A 63 7.56 -4.83 -6.26
N ARG A 64 8.37 -4.56 -7.29
CA ARG A 64 9.67 -3.88 -7.12
C ARG A 64 9.57 -2.37 -6.96
N TRP A 65 8.44 -1.75 -7.34
CA TRP A 65 8.27 -0.30 -7.35
C TRP A 65 7.67 0.22 -6.04
N TYR A 66 8.04 1.45 -5.65
CA TYR A 66 7.36 2.14 -4.56
C TYR A 66 5.94 2.56 -4.99
N ILE A 67 4.94 2.07 -4.27
CA ILE A 67 3.52 2.15 -4.64
C ILE A 67 3.05 3.61 -4.71
N ALA A 68 3.28 4.38 -3.65
CA ALA A 68 2.81 5.77 -3.55
C ALA A 68 3.27 6.69 -4.70
N SER A 69 4.35 6.35 -5.40
CA SER A 69 4.88 7.12 -6.54
C SER A 69 4.66 6.45 -7.90
N SER A 70 4.00 5.29 -7.93
CA SER A 70 3.91 4.45 -9.13
C SER A 70 2.48 4.10 -9.52
N LEU A 71 1.51 4.31 -8.63
CA LEU A 71 0.10 4.18 -8.96
C LEU A 71 -0.38 5.35 -9.82
N SER A 72 -1.36 5.08 -10.66
CA SER A 72 -2.12 6.07 -11.42
C SER A 72 -3.48 5.51 -11.83
N ASN A 73 -4.36 6.39 -12.35
CA ASN A 73 -5.67 6.04 -12.91
C ASN A 73 -6.55 5.16 -11.99
N PRO A 74 -6.74 5.52 -10.71
CA PRO A 74 -7.57 4.74 -9.80
C PRO A 74 -9.06 4.85 -10.19
N ILE A 75 -9.77 3.73 -10.11
CA ILE A 75 -11.23 3.65 -10.17
C ILE A 75 -11.64 2.67 -9.07
N PRO A 76 -12.39 3.09 -8.04
CA PRO A 76 -12.78 4.46 -7.72
C PRO A 76 -11.58 5.40 -7.46
N ALA A 77 -11.82 6.73 -7.46
CA ALA A 77 -10.77 7.73 -7.25
C ALA A 77 -10.05 7.62 -5.90
N LYS A 78 -10.72 7.03 -4.90
CA LYS A 78 -10.16 6.60 -3.64
C LYS A 78 -10.46 5.12 -3.47
N MET A 79 -9.43 4.31 -3.32
CA MET A 79 -9.52 2.88 -3.09
C MET A 79 -9.28 2.56 -1.62
N ASP A 80 -9.93 1.52 -1.15
CA ASP A 80 -9.70 0.96 0.18
C ASP A 80 -8.60 -0.10 0.12
N GLY A 81 -7.74 -0.10 1.13
CA GLY A 81 -6.61 -1.00 1.19
C GLY A 81 -5.43 -0.50 2.03
N PHE A 82 -4.41 -1.34 2.11
CA PHE A 82 -3.20 -1.08 2.92
C PHE A 82 -1.93 -1.19 2.11
N ILE A 83 -0.94 -0.40 2.49
CA ILE A 83 0.45 -0.52 2.03
C ILE A 83 1.30 -0.94 3.23
N ASP A 84 2.16 -1.93 3.03
CA ASP A 84 3.09 -2.42 4.05
C ASP A 84 4.19 -1.40 4.38
N GLY A 85 5.02 -1.70 5.39
CA GLY A 85 6.13 -0.85 5.80
C GLY A 85 7.24 -0.73 4.75
N SER A 86 7.35 -1.69 3.82
CA SER A 86 8.30 -1.61 2.71
C SER A 86 7.88 -0.60 1.64
N GLY A 87 6.58 -0.29 1.55
CA GLY A 87 6.02 0.57 0.51
C GLY A 87 6.00 -0.08 -0.87
N LYS A 88 6.15 -1.42 -0.91
CA LYS A 88 6.24 -2.24 -2.12
C LYS A 88 5.26 -3.41 -2.13
N ARG A 89 4.53 -3.63 -1.03
CA ARG A 89 3.44 -4.59 -0.96
C ARG A 89 2.16 -3.86 -0.59
N PHE A 90 1.06 -4.22 -1.26
CA PHE A 90 -0.22 -3.56 -1.05
C PHE A 90 -1.39 -4.52 -1.19
N MET A 91 -2.46 -4.18 -0.51
CA MET A 91 -3.71 -4.89 -0.52
C MET A 91 -4.77 -3.98 -1.10
N LEU A 92 -5.58 -4.51 -2.02
CA LEU A 92 -6.73 -3.83 -2.59
C LEU A 92 -8.01 -4.60 -2.23
N GLU A 93 -9.04 -3.86 -1.86
CA GLU A 93 -10.40 -4.38 -1.76
C GLU A 93 -11.05 -4.49 -3.16
N PRO A 94 -12.20 -5.17 -3.29
CA PRO A 94 -12.89 -5.34 -4.58
C PRO A 94 -13.34 -4.02 -5.20
N ASP A 95 -13.70 -4.11 -6.48
CA ASP A 95 -14.11 -3.00 -7.34
C ASP A 95 -13.00 -1.96 -7.61
N ALA A 96 -11.76 -2.30 -7.24
CA ALA A 96 -10.58 -1.49 -7.51
C ALA A 96 -10.00 -1.81 -8.89
N VAL A 97 -9.78 -0.76 -9.68
CA VAL A 97 -8.97 -0.75 -10.88
C VAL A 97 -7.88 0.30 -10.70
N VAL A 98 -6.63 -0.07 -10.92
CA VAL A 98 -5.51 0.88 -10.82
C VAL A 98 -4.39 0.51 -11.79
N THR A 99 -3.67 1.52 -12.27
CA THR A 99 -2.44 1.32 -13.02
C THR A 99 -1.24 1.37 -12.07
N LEU A 100 -0.38 0.36 -12.12
CA LEU A 100 0.95 0.35 -11.49
C LEU A 100 2.00 0.26 -12.60
N LYS A 101 2.67 1.38 -12.91
CA LYS A 101 3.59 1.47 -14.06
C LYS A 101 2.92 1.02 -15.37
N ASN A 102 3.30 -0.14 -15.89
CA ASN A 102 2.80 -0.73 -17.12
C ASN A 102 1.81 -1.87 -16.87
N TYR A 103 1.29 -2.00 -15.65
CA TYR A 103 0.26 -2.98 -15.30
C TYR A 103 -1.06 -2.28 -15.00
N GLU A 104 -2.14 -2.74 -15.61
CA GLU A 104 -3.52 -2.38 -15.23
C GLU A 104 -4.09 -3.54 -14.39
N ILE A 105 -4.36 -3.28 -13.12
CA ILE A 105 -4.79 -4.28 -12.13
C ILE A 105 -6.29 -4.09 -11.91
N HIS A 106 -7.04 -5.18 -11.99
CA HIS A 106 -8.46 -5.24 -11.71
C HIS A 106 -8.71 -6.23 -10.57
N VAL A 107 -9.36 -5.78 -9.51
CA VAL A 107 -9.79 -6.62 -8.39
C VAL A 107 -11.31 -6.58 -8.35
N ASN A 108 -11.96 -7.68 -8.69
CA ASN A 108 -13.41 -7.75 -8.82
C ASN A 108 -13.99 -8.72 -7.79
N HIS A 109 -15.23 -8.47 -7.36
CA HIS A 109 -16.01 -9.52 -6.73
C HIS A 109 -16.12 -10.74 -7.66
N GLN A 110 -16.10 -11.94 -7.08
CA GLN A 110 -16.45 -13.14 -7.82
C GLN A 110 -17.88 -13.01 -8.38
N LYS A 111 -18.01 -13.26 -9.69
CA LYS A 111 -19.33 -13.19 -10.37
C LYS A 111 -20.19 -14.42 -10.09
N GLU A 112 -19.55 -15.56 -9.84
CA GLU A 112 -20.24 -16.80 -9.54
C GLU A 112 -20.53 -16.91 -8.05
N LYS A 113 -21.67 -17.51 -7.70
CA LYS A 113 -21.97 -17.78 -6.29
C LYS A 113 -20.93 -18.77 -5.76
N ALA A 114 -20.24 -18.35 -4.71
CA ALA A 114 -19.37 -19.21 -3.94
C ALA A 114 -20.09 -20.52 -3.57
N ILE A 115 -19.49 -21.65 -3.95
CA ILE A 115 -20.03 -22.99 -3.67
C ILE A 115 -19.80 -23.34 -2.19
N LYS A 116 -18.72 -22.84 -1.59
CA LYS A 116 -18.41 -22.96 -0.16
C LYS A 116 -18.42 -21.59 0.51
N GLU A 117 -18.80 -21.54 1.78
CA GLU A 117 -18.85 -20.29 2.57
C GLU A 117 -17.49 -19.57 2.62
N GLN A 118 -16.40 -20.34 2.74
CA GLN A 118 -15.02 -19.84 2.69
C GLN A 118 -14.66 -19.12 1.37
N ASP A 119 -15.36 -19.43 0.28
CA ASP A 119 -15.08 -18.85 -1.04
C ASP A 119 -15.83 -17.51 -1.24
N GLN A 120 -16.78 -17.16 -0.35
CA GLN A 120 -17.53 -15.89 -0.43
C GLN A 120 -16.65 -14.65 -0.28
N SER A 121 -15.49 -14.81 0.35
CA SER A 121 -14.53 -13.73 0.54
C SER A 121 -13.42 -13.72 -0.49
N CYS A 122 -13.51 -14.49 -1.57
CA CYS A 122 -12.52 -14.46 -2.64
C CYS A 122 -12.82 -13.34 -3.65
N VAL A 123 -11.79 -12.93 -4.39
CA VAL A 123 -11.87 -11.92 -5.45
C VAL A 123 -11.26 -12.45 -6.74
N ASP A 124 -11.78 -12.01 -7.87
CA ASP A 124 -11.20 -12.28 -9.17
C ASP A 124 -10.20 -11.18 -9.53
N VAL A 125 -8.94 -11.56 -9.71
CA VAL A 125 -7.86 -10.66 -10.08
C VAL A 125 -7.50 -10.86 -11.54
N VAL A 126 -7.45 -9.75 -12.28
CA VAL A 126 -6.91 -9.72 -13.64
C VAL A 126 -5.87 -8.62 -13.72
N VAL A 127 -4.69 -8.96 -14.24
CA VAL A 127 -3.62 -7.98 -14.49
C VAL A 127 -3.29 -7.99 -15.96
N TYR A 128 -3.30 -6.81 -16.57
CA TYR A 128 -2.95 -6.58 -17.96
C TYR A 128 -1.63 -5.85 -18.09
N LEU A 129 -0.77 -6.28 -19.01
CA LEU A 129 0.41 -5.53 -19.45
C LEU A 129 -0.01 -4.47 -20.48
N LEU A 130 0.38 -3.22 -20.26
CA LEU A 130 0.11 -2.09 -21.13
C LEU A 130 1.29 -1.81 -22.09
N PRO A 131 1.03 -1.28 -23.30
CA PRO A 131 -0.28 -0.85 -23.80
C PRO A 131 -1.14 -1.94 -24.46
N GLU A 132 -0.61 -3.13 -24.72
CA GLU A 132 -1.28 -4.17 -25.51
C GLU A 132 -2.51 -4.78 -24.81
N ARG A 133 -2.61 -4.60 -23.49
CA ARG A 133 -3.62 -5.21 -22.61
C ARG A 133 -3.62 -6.73 -22.69
N GLU A 134 -2.44 -7.33 -22.77
CA GLU A 134 -2.26 -8.78 -22.65
C GLU A 134 -2.41 -9.19 -21.19
N SER A 135 -3.25 -10.18 -20.89
CA SER A 135 -3.44 -10.66 -19.52
C SER A 135 -2.22 -11.46 -19.06
N THR A 136 -1.51 -10.97 -18.04
CA THR A 136 -0.35 -11.65 -17.45
C THR A 136 -0.70 -12.42 -16.18
N VAL A 137 -1.76 -12.00 -15.49
CA VAL A 137 -2.32 -12.70 -14.32
C VAL A 137 -3.83 -12.80 -14.49
N ARG A 138 -4.36 -13.99 -14.22
CA ARG A 138 -5.80 -14.23 -14.10
C ARG A 138 -6.03 -15.34 -13.08
N GLU A 139 -6.36 -14.96 -11.86
CA GLU A 139 -6.55 -15.89 -10.75
C GLU A 139 -7.61 -15.41 -9.78
N SER A 140 -8.02 -16.31 -8.89
CA SER A 140 -8.93 -15.99 -7.79
C SER A 140 -8.13 -15.99 -6.49
N TRP A 141 -8.13 -14.85 -5.79
CA TRP A 141 -7.39 -14.67 -4.55
C TRP A 141 -8.33 -14.77 -3.36
N CYS A 142 -7.98 -15.58 -2.37
CA CYS A 142 -8.84 -15.90 -1.24
C CYS A 142 -8.14 -15.62 0.09
N PRO A 143 -8.85 -15.09 1.11
CA PRO A 143 -8.32 -14.96 2.46
C PRO A 143 -7.75 -16.27 2.99
N GLY A 144 -6.54 -16.20 3.56
CA GLY A 144 -5.77 -17.37 4.00
C GLY A 144 -4.75 -17.88 2.97
N GLN A 145 -4.78 -17.36 1.74
CA GLN A 145 -3.60 -17.44 0.86
C GLN A 145 -2.52 -16.50 1.42
N SER A 146 -1.31 -17.03 1.59
CA SER A 146 -0.19 -16.31 2.22
C SER A 146 0.82 -15.72 1.22
N HIS A 147 0.61 -15.95 -0.09
CA HIS A 147 1.50 -15.47 -1.13
C HIS A 147 0.82 -14.33 -1.90
N PRO A 148 1.41 -13.12 -1.93
CA PRO A 148 0.89 -12.04 -2.75
C PRO A 148 1.16 -12.31 -4.24
N ILE A 149 0.36 -11.68 -5.08
CA ILE A 149 0.53 -11.65 -6.53
C ILE A 149 1.76 -10.79 -6.86
N VAL A 150 2.76 -11.37 -7.52
CA VAL A 150 4.01 -10.67 -7.84
C VAL A 150 3.89 -9.95 -9.20
N LEU A 151 4.19 -8.65 -9.21
CA LEU A 151 4.10 -7.73 -10.35
C LEU A 151 5.46 -7.11 -10.73
#